data_AF-A0A0B2ULZ7-F1
#
_entry.id   AF-A0A0B2ULZ7-F1
#
_cell.length_a   1.000
_cell.length_b   1.000
_cell.length_c   1.000
_cell.angle_alpha   90.00
_cell.angle_beta   90.00
_cell.angle_gamma   90.00
#
_symmetry.space_group_name_H-M   'P 1'
#
loop_
_entity.id
_entity.type
_entity.pdbx_description
1 polymer ?
#
loop_
_entity_poly.entity_id
_entity_poly.type
_entity_poly.pdbx_seq_one_letter_code
_entity_poly.pdbx_strand_id
1 'polypeptide(L)'
;MFCIACQRKFNTKKAYKAHVETNSHLKHEDEYRKNKNQVLERNTSNFIADFQSYISQIVEYKEMGQVYKDYLSKSRFRIEGTLFKSIEEVIEKICSGISVLRQDGKILVKQLPKTNADAFKTAPLLNLERLSQPFRIRIVDKKIIRRLL
;
A
#
# COMPACT_ATOMS: atom_id res chain seq x y z
N MET A 1 -25.08 -17.84 -3.48
CA MET A 1 -24.22 -16.69 -3.88
C MET A 1 -23.16 -17.19 -4.87
N PHE A 2 -22.75 -16.42 -5.89
CA PHE A 2 -21.73 -16.86 -6.85
C PHE A 2 -20.35 -16.90 -6.16
N CYS A 3 -19.85 -18.09 -5.80
CA CYS A 3 -18.53 -18.22 -5.20
C CYS A 3 -17.48 -18.10 -6.31
N ILE A 4 -17.04 -16.87 -6.64
CA ILE A 4 -16.04 -16.59 -7.68
C ILE A 4 -14.74 -17.37 -7.41
N ALA A 5 -14.37 -17.52 -6.13
CA ALA A 5 -13.23 -18.33 -5.71
C ALA A 5 -13.40 -19.82 -6.05
N CYS A 6 -14.62 -20.34 -5.93
CA CYS A 6 -14.96 -21.72 -6.26
C CYS A 6 -15.05 -21.89 -7.78
N GLN A 7 -15.64 -20.94 -8.50
CA GLN A 7 -15.78 -20.98 -9.95
C GLN A 7 -14.44 -21.18 -10.67
N ARG A 8 -13.37 -20.51 -10.20
CA ARG A 8 -12.01 -20.68 -10.77
C ARG A 8 -11.42 -22.08 -10.58
N LYS A 9 -11.93 -22.88 -9.63
CA LYS A 9 -11.45 -24.24 -9.36
C LYS A 9 -12.12 -25.30 -10.23
N PHE A 10 -13.18 -24.96 -10.96
CA PHE A 10 -13.93 -25.91 -11.79
C PHE A 10 -13.85 -25.50 -13.26
N ASN A 11 -13.32 -26.40 -14.09
CA ASN A 11 -13.19 -26.18 -15.53
C ASN A 11 -14.53 -26.28 -16.28
N THR A 12 -15.57 -26.86 -15.67
CA THR A 12 -16.88 -27.05 -16.30
C THR A 12 -18.01 -26.47 -15.45
N LYS A 13 -19.01 -25.89 -16.12
CA LYS A 13 -20.23 -25.36 -15.47
C LYS A 13 -20.98 -26.43 -14.67
N LYS A 14 -20.98 -27.68 -15.14
CA LYS A 14 -21.62 -28.82 -14.46
C LYS A 14 -20.93 -29.15 -13.14
N ALA A 15 -19.60 -29.18 -13.11
CA ALA A 15 -18.85 -29.43 -11.88
C ALA A 15 -19.01 -28.30 -10.85
N TYR A 16 -19.00 -27.05 -11.31
CA TYR A 16 -19.31 -25.91 -10.44
C TYR A 16 -20.72 -26.00 -9.85
N LYS A 17 -21.73 -26.37 -10.66
CA LYS A 17 -23.11 -26.53 -10.20
C LYS A 17 -23.23 -27.62 -9.12
N ALA A 18 -22.62 -28.77 -9.37
CA ALA A 18 -22.59 -29.86 -8.38
C ALA A 18 -21.90 -29.43 -7.07
N HIS A 19 -20.85 -28.61 -7.16
CA HIS A 19 -20.16 -28.09 -5.97
C HIS A 19 -21.03 -27.15 -5.13
N VAL A 20 -21.70 -26.18 -5.76
CA VAL A 20 -22.53 -25.22 -5.01
C VAL A 20 -23.76 -25.86 -4.37
N GLU A 21 -24.17 -27.04 -4.86
CA GLU A 21 -25.24 -27.86 -4.28
C GLU A 21 -24.76 -28.76 -3.13
N THR A 22 -23.45 -28.81 -2.83
CA THR A 22 -22.94 -29.61 -1.70
C THR A 22 -23.32 -29.00 -0.35
N ASN A 23 -23.60 -29.87 0.63
CA ASN A 23 -23.88 -29.46 2.02
C ASN A 23 -22.79 -28.58 2.64
N SER A 24 -21.53 -28.74 2.23
CA SER A 24 -20.43 -27.87 2.69
C SER A 24 -20.58 -26.44 2.18
N HIS A 25 -20.92 -26.25 0.91
CA HIS A 25 -21.11 -24.92 0.33
C HIS A 25 -22.37 -24.25 0.90
N LEU A 26 -23.45 -25.00 1.09
CA LEU A 26 -24.69 -24.51 1.68
C LEU A 26 -24.47 -24.05 3.13
N LYS A 27 -23.75 -24.82 3.95
CA LYS A 27 -23.39 -24.42 5.33
C LYS A 27 -22.55 -23.15 5.38
N HIS A 28 -21.54 -23.04 4.52
CA HIS A 28 -20.73 -21.83 4.41
C HIS A 28 -21.54 -20.62 3.91
N GLU A 29 -22.51 -20.82 3.03
CA GLU A 29 -23.40 -19.74 2.58
C GLU A 29 -24.33 -19.28 3.71
N ASP A 30 -24.87 -20.20 4.52
CA ASP A 30 -25.70 -19.86 5.67
C ASP A 30 -24.90 -19.15 6.78
N GLU A 31 -23.68 -19.60 7.06
CA GLU A 31 -22.76 -18.91 7.97
C GLU A 31 -22.41 -17.51 7.47
N TYR A 32 -22.15 -17.38 6.16
CA TYR A 32 -21.94 -16.08 5.53
C TYR A 32 -23.14 -15.16 5.69
N ARG A 33 -24.38 -15.67 5.52
CA ARG A 33 -25.59 -14.86 5.70
C ARG A 33 -25.75 -14.39 7.14
N LYS A 34 -25.47 -15.26 8.11
CA LYS A 34 -25.56 -14.93 9.55
C LYS A 34 -24.52 -13.89 9.97
N ASN A 35 -23.29 -14.00 9.44
CA ASN A 35 -22.15 -13.15 9.84
C ASN A 35 -21.70 -12.19 8.72
N LYS A 36 -22.61 -11.79 7.83
CA LYS A 36 -22.28 -11.08 6.58
C LYS A 36 -21.37 -9.87 6.80
N ASN A 37 -21.70 -9.03 7.79
CA ASN A 37 -20.94 -7.82 8.07
C ASN A 37 -19.52 -8.15 8.54
N GLN A 38 -19.37 -9.12 9.44
CA GLN A 38 -18.06 -9.54 9.95
C GLN A 38 -17.18 -10.16 8.84
N VAL A 39 -17.78 -10.93 7.93
CA VAL A 39 -17.06 -11.48 6.78
C VAL A 39 -16.65 -10.38 5.80
N LEU A 40 -17.52 -9.40 5.54
CA LEU A 40 -17.22 -8.23 4.70
C LEU A 40 -16.07 -7.40 5.29
N GLU A 41 -16.09 -7.12 6.59
CA GLU A 41 -15.01 -6.41 7.28
C GLU A 41 -13.69 -7.15 7.18
N ARG A 42 -13.69 -8.45 7.49
CA ARG A 42 -12.48 -9.30 7.39
C ARG A 42 -11.93 -9.32 5.96
N ASN A 43 -12.80 -9.47 4.96
CA ASN A 43 -12.39 -9.44 3.56
C ASN A 43 -11.84 -8.08 3.16
N THR A 44 -12.43 -7.00 3.65
CA THR A 44 -11.98 -5.62 3.42
C THR A 44 -10.58 -5.42 3.98
N SER A 45 -10.32 -5.81 5.22
CA SER A 45 -8.98 -5.72 5.83
C SER A 45 -7.94 -6.56 5.08
N ASN A 46 -8.30 -7.79 4.71
CA ASN A 46 -7.39 -8.66 3.94
C ASN A 46 -7.09 -8.10 2.56
N PHE A 47 -8.10 -7.57 1.87
CA PHE A 47 -7.94 -6.92 0.57
C PHE A 47 -7.02 -5.71 0.68
N ILE A 48 -7.21 -4.83 1.66
CA ILE A 48 -6.35 -3.66 1.88
C ILE A 48 -4.89 -4.08 2.06
N ALA A 49 -4.63 -5.03 2.96
CA ALA A 49 -3.26 -5.47 3.25
C ALA A 49 -2.58 -6.09 2.03
N ASP A 50 -3.28 -6.98 1.34
CA ASP A 50 -2.78 -7.67 0.15
C ASP A 50 -2.56 -6.68 -1.02
N PHE A 51 -3.49 -5.76 -1.22
CA PHE A 51 -3.43 -4.76 -2.27
C PHE A 51 -2.34 -3.70 -2.02
N GLN A 52 -2.19 -3.24 -0.77
CA GLN A 52 -1.10 -2.36 -0.38
C GLN A 52 0.26 -3.05 -0.53
N SER A 53 0.37 -4.32 -0.14
CA SER A 53 1.57 -5.12 -0.37
C SER A 53 1.89 -5.22 -1.86
N TYR A 54 0.88 -5.39 -2.71
CA TYR A 54 1.07 -5.43 -4.16
C TYR A 54 1.61 -4.09 -4.70
N ILE A 55 0.99 -2.96 -4.32
CA ILE A 55 1.44 -1.63 -4.77
C ILE A 55 2.85 -1.32 -4.26
N SER A 56 3.24 -1.82 -3.09
CA SER A 56 4.60 -1.65 -2.56
C SER A 56 5.70 -2.25 -3.44
N GLN A 57 5.36 -3.10 -4.42
CA GLN A 57 6.31 -3.68 -5.36
C GLN A 57 6.47 -2.84 -6.64
N ILE A 58 5.64 -1.80 -6.80
CA ILE A 58 5.57 -0.99 -8.01
C ILE A 58 6.52 0.20 -7.87
N VAL A 59 7.63 0.15 -8.59
CA VAL A 59 8.69 1.20 -8.55
C VAL A 59 8.30 2.43 -9.36
N GLU A 60 7.68 2.23 -10.52
CA GLU A 60 7.32 3.28 -11.48
C GLU A 60 5.83 3.61 -11.41
N TYR A 61 5.47 4.85 -11.76
CA TYR A 61 4.06 5.24 -11.83
C TYR A 61 3.31 4.38 -12.86
N LYS A 62 2.30 3.67 -12.38
CA LYS A 62 1.40 2.88 -13.22
C LYS A 62 -0.03 3.34 -13.05
N GLU A 63 -0.79 3.28 -14.13
CA GLU A 63 -2.20 3.62 -14.14
C GLU A 63 -2.99 2.64 -13.28
N MET A 64 -3.87 3.18 -12.44
CA MET A 64 -4.61 2.43 -11.43
C MET A 64 -5.45 1.30 -12.02
N GLY A 65 -6.12 1.53 -13.16
CA GLY A 65 -6.88 0.47 -13.84
C GLY A 65 -6.02 -0.72 -14.23
N GLN A 66 -4.82 -0.46 -14.78
CA GLN A 66 -3.86 -1.51 -15.14
C GLN A 66 -3.31 -2.21 -13.89
N VAL A 67 -2.98 -1.46 -12.84
CA VAL A 67 -2.51 -2.03 -11.55
C VAL A 67 -3.53 -2.98 -10.96
N TYR A 68 -4.81 -2.60 -10.95
CA TYR A 68 -5.87 -3.45 -10.45
C TYR A 68 -6.06 -4.69 -11.34
N LYS A 69 -6.05 -4.54 -12.66
CA LYS A 69 -6.13 -5.68 -13.59
C LYS A 69 -5.01 -6.69 -13.37
N ASP A 70 -3.78 -6.23 -13.21
CA ASP A 70 -2.63 -7.08 -12.93
C ASP A 70 -2.76 -7.73 -11.53
N TYR A 71 -3.21 -6.98 -10.53
CA TYR A 71 -3.51 -7.50 -9.21
C TYR A 71 -4.55 -8.63 -9.24
N LEU A 72 -5.63 -8.48 -10.02
CA LEU A 72 -6.67 -9.51 -10.16
C LEU A 72 -6.14 -10.83 -10.73
N SER A 73 -5.07 -10.79 -11.53
CA SER A 73 -4.44 -11.99 -12.07
C SER A 73 -3.68 -12.80 -11.00
N LYS A 74 -3.18 -12.13 -9.95
CA LYS A 74 -2.30 -12.71 -8.92
C LYS A 74 -3.01 -12.93 -7.58
N SER A 75 -3.96 -12.06 -7.23
CA SER A 75 -4.64 -12.12 -5.94
C SER A 75 -5.97 -12.88 -6.01
N ARG A 76 -6.33 -13.47 -4.87
CA ARG A 76 -7.64 -14.06 -4.61
C ARG A 76 -8.67 -13.04 -4.13
N PHE A 77 -8.24 -11.90 -3.58
CA PHE A 77 -9.15 -10.90 -3.02
C PHE A 77 -9.67 -9.97 -4.10
N ARG A 78 -10.89 -9.47 -3.88
CA ARG A 78 -11.73 -8.83 -4.90
C ARG A 78 -12.52 -7.71 -4.26
N ILE A 79 -12.66 -6.58 -4.93
CA ILE A 79 -13.41 -5.43 -4.40
C ILE A 79 -14.87 -5.77 -4.14
N GLU A 80 -15.45 -6.67 -4.95
CA GLU A 80 -16.83 -7.14 -4.84
C GLU A 80 -17.13 -7.89 -3.53
N GLY A 81 -16.08 -8.33 -2.82
CA GLY A 81 -16.17 -8.96 -1.50
C GLY A 81 -15.89 -8.03 -0.34
N THR A 82 -15.80 -6.71 -0.58
CA THR A 82 -15.41 -5.70 0.42
C THR A 82 -16.49 -4.63 0.60
N LEU A 83 -16.25 -3.70 1.52
CA LEU A 83 -17.10 -2.53 1.75
C LEU A 83 -16.86 -1.38 0.74
N PHE A 84 -15.86 -1.49 -0.13
CA PHE A 84 -15.53 -0.47 -1.11
C PHE A 84 -16.44 -0.58 -2.34
N LYS A 85 -16.87 0.57 -2.85
CA LYS A 85 -17.67 0.68 -4.09
C LYS A 85 -16.80 0.82 -5.31
N SER A 86 -15.64 1.44 -5.14
CA SER A 86 -14.72 1.73 -6.24
C SER A 86 -13.27 1.65 -5.78
N ILE A 87 -12.37 1.50 -6.75
CA ILE A 87 -10.93 1.37 -6.50
C ILE A 87 -10.35 2.68 -5.96
N GLU A 88 -10.94 3.80 -6.35
CA GLU A 88 -10.58 5.14 -5.88
C GLU A 88 -10.76 5.27 -4.36
N GLU A 89 -11.85 4.74 -3.80
CA GLU A 89 -12.06 4.71 -2.35
C GLU A 89 -10.97 3.89 -1.62
N VAL A 90 -10.49 2.81 -2.26
CA VAL A 90 -9.39 2.00 -1.72
C VAL A 90 -8.11 2.82 -1.66
N ILE A 91 -7.81 3.55 -2.74
CA ILE A 91 -6.62 4.41 -2.83
C ILE A 91 -6.66 5.52 -1.79
N GLU A 92 -7.82 6.13 -1.56
CA GLU A 92 -7.98 7.10 -0.48
C GLU A 92 -7.72 6.48 0.90
N LYS A 93 -8.10 5.21 1.11
CA LYS A 93 -7.83 4.51 2.36
C LYS A 93 -6.35 4.18 2.58
N ILE A 94 -5.62 3.84 1.51
CA ILE A 94 -4.20 3.43 1.60
C ILE A 94 -3.21 4.54 1.24
N CYS A 95 -3.69 5.75 0.94
CA CYS A 95 -2.88 6.88 0.47
C CYS A 95 -1.69 7.21 1.38
N SER A 96 -1.77 6.92 2.67
CA SER A 96 -0.68 7.11 3.63
C SER A 96 0.54 6.23 3.37
N GLY A 97 0.37 5.10 2.68
CA GLY A 97 1.43 4.13 2.40
C GLY A 97 1.92 4.10 0.95
N ILE A 98 1.35 4.95 0.07
CA ILE A 98 1.63 4.92 -1.37
C ILE A 98 1.75 6.33 -1.95
N SER A 99 2.47 6.48 -3.06
CA SER A 99 2.53 7.75 -3.78
C SER A 99 1.50 7.75 -4.90
N VAL A 100 0.58 8.72 -4.85
CA VAL A 100 -0.54 8.87 -5.79
C VAL A 100 -0.37 10.17 -6.57
N LEU A 101 -0.46 10.10 -7.89
CA LEU A 101 -0.42 11.24 -8.79
C LEU A 101 -1.68 11.27 -9.64
N ARG A 102 -2.36 12.41 -9.70
CA ARG A 102 -3.55 12.62 -10.55
C ARG A 102 -3.14 13.50 -11.73
N GLN A 103 -3.14 12.94 -12.93
CA GLN A 103 -2.80 13.65 -14.18
C GLN A 103 -3.84 13.32 -15.25
N ASP A 104 -4.38 14.33 -15.93
CA ASP A 104 -5.32 14.17 -17.06
C ASP A 104 -6.51 13.24 -16.79
N GLY A 105 -7.07 13.33 -15.57
CA GLY A 105 -8.18 12.47 -15.13
C GLY A 105 -7.79 11.01 -14.83
N LYS A 106 -6.51 10.66 -14.92
CA LYS A 106 -5.97 9.33 -14.58
C LYS A 106 -5.30 9.35 -13.22
N ILE A 107 -5.45 8.23 -12.51
CA ILE A 107 -4.80 7.99 -11.22
C ILE A 107 -3.59 7.10 -11.47
N LEU A 108 -2.42 7.61 -11.14
CA LEU A 108 -1.14 6.91 -11.21
C LEU A 108 -0.69 6.58 -9.79
N VAL A 109 -0.25 5.35 -9.58
CA VAL A 109 0.21 4.87 -8.28
C VAL A 109 1.61 4.30 -8.37
N LYS A 110 2.40 4.50 -7.32
CA LYS A 110 3.68 3.83 -7.10
C LYS A 110 3.92 3.64 -5.60
N GLN A 111 4.90 2.82 -5.24
CA GLN A 111 5.35 2.68 -3.86
C GLN A 111 5.77 4.04 -3.29
N LEU A 112 5.40 4.32 -2.04
CA LEU A 112 6.03 5.42 -1.32
C LEU A 112 7.51 5.05 -1.14
N PRO A 113 8.49 5.93 -1.46
CA PRO A 113 9.84 5.68 -1.03
C PRO A 113 9.80 5.47 0.48
N LYS A 114 10.30 4.33 0.96
CA LYS A 114 10.54 4.14 2.39
C LYS A 114 11.43 5.30 2.79
N THR A 115 10.87 6.33 3.42
CA THR A 115 11.66 7.32 4.12
C THR A 115 12.50 6.48 5.05
N ASN A 116 13.81 6.45 4.80
CA ASN A 116 14.76 5.82 5.68
C ASN A 116 14.53 6.44 7.06
N ALA A 117 13.72 5.78 7.91
CA ALA A 117 13.72 6.04 9.34
C ALA A 117 15.12 5.76 9.93
N ASP A 118 15.99 5.10 9.14
CA ASP A 118 17.41 4.94 9.39
C ASP A 118 18.28 6.12 8.89
N ALA A 119 17.81 7.00 8.00
CA ALA A 119 18.59 8.18 7.58
C ALA A 119 18.44 9.37 8.54
N PHE A 120 17.44 9.34 9.43
CA PHE A 120 17.25 10.37 10.47
C PHE A 120 17.63 9.91 11.88
N LYS A 121 18.13 8.68 12.06
CA LYS A 121 18.69 8.23 13.36
C LYS A 121 20.20 8.38 13.51
N THR A 122 20.90 8.79 12.46
CA THR A 122 22.28 9.26 12.57
C THR A 122 22.50 10.39 11.58
N ALA A 123 21.96 11.57 11.86
CA ALA A 123 22.84 12.72 11.69
C ALA A 123 23.99 12.46 12.67
N PRO A 124 25.24 12.30 12.24
CA PRO A 124 26.32 12.40 13.20
C PRO A 124 26.15 13.80 13.78
N LEU A 125 25.77 13.88 15.06
CA LEU A 125 26.00 15.07 15.85
C LEU A 125 27.48 15.34 15.64
N LEU A 126 27.79 16.33 14.79
CA LEU A 126 29.13 16.88 14.67
C LEU A 126 29.46 17.38 16.07
N ASN A 127 30.12 16.52 16.82
CA ASN A 127 30.50 16.76 18.18
C ASN A 127 31.67 17.74 18.10
N LEU A 128 31.34 19.03 17.96
CA LEU A 128 32.29 20.14 17.78
C LEU A 128 33.34 20.15 18.90
N GLU A 129 33.05 19.56 20.06
CA GLU A 129 33.99 19.38 21.15
C GLU A 129 35.17 18.46 20.80
N ARG A 130 34.97 17.45 19.93
CA ARG A 130 36.05 16.55 19.47
C ARG A 130 36.91 17.11 18.34
N LEU A 131 36.50 18.22 17.72
CA LEU A 131 37.33 18.96 16.77
C LEU A 131 38.24 19.97 17.45
N SER A 132 38.17 20.09 18.79
CA SER A 132 38.86 21.15 19.52
C SER A 132 40.34 20.88 19.80
N GLN A 133 40.92 19.67 19.62
CA GLN A 133 42.37 19.44 19.79
C GLN A 133 42.89 18.26 18.94
N PRO A 134 44.10 18.34 18.32
CA PRO A 134 45.22 19.25 18.61
C PRO A 134 45.55 20.23 17.47
N PHE A 135 44.62 20.53 16.57
CA PHE A 135 44.90 21.53 15.53
C PHE A 135 44.86 22.92 16.16
N ARG A 136 46.05 23.49 16.42
CA ARG A 136 46.23 24.92 16.72
C ARG A 136 45.74 25.76 15.54
N ILE A 137 44.44 26.00 15.46
CA ILE A 137 43.89 26.97 14.52
C ILE A 137 44.15 28.35 15.12
N ARG A 138 45.11 29.10 14.54
CA ARG A 138 45.27 30.53 14.83
C ARG A 138 44.05 31.25 14.26
N ILE A 139 43.15 31.67 15.14
CA ILE A 139 42.07 32.60 14.78
C ILE A 139 42.73 33.96 14.60
N VAL A 140 42.74 34.47 13.36
CA VAL A 140 43.09 35.86 13.08
C VAL A 140 41.85 36.69 13.35
N ASP A 141 41.90 37.51 14.39
CA ASP A 141 40.79 38.38 14.81
C ASP A 141 40.41 39.34 13.66
N LYS A 142 39.19 39.19 13.12
CA LYS A 142 38.57 40.21 12.26
C LYS A 142 38.03 41.34 13.13
N LYS A 143 38.92 42.11 13.74
CA LYS A 143 38.62 43.48 14.16
C LYS A 143 39.47 44.44 13.35
N ILE A 144 38.76 45.39 12.71
CA ILE A 144 39.21 46.52 11.88
C ILE A 144 38.90 46.28 10.40
N ILE A 145 37.65 46.49 10.01
CA ILE A 145 37.27 47.48 8.97
C ILE A 145 35.87 48.02 9.36
N ARG A 146 35.84 49.11 10.13
CA ARG A 146 34.73 50.07 10.13
C ARG A 146 35.31 51.42 9.73
N ARG A 147 34.62 52.09 8.81
CA ARG A 147 34.81 53.44 8.25
C ARG A 147 35.82 53.57 7.11
N LEU A 148 35.27 53.72 5.89
CA LEU A 148 35.53 54.85 4.99
C LEU A 148 34.42 54.87 3.93
N LEU A 149 33.32 55.54 4.25
CA LEU A 149 32.53 56.40 3.36
C LEU A 149 31.98 57.53 4.26
#